data_AF-A0A847LRJ3-F1
#
_entry.id   AF-A0A847LRJ3-F1
#
_cell.length_a   1.000
_cell.length_b   1.000
_cell.length_c   1.000
_cell.angle_alpha   90.00
_cell.angle_beta   90.00
_cell.angle_gamma   90.00
#
_symmetry.space_group_name_H-M   'P 1'
#
loop_
_entity.id
_entity.type
_entity.pdbx_description
1 polymer ?
#
loop_
_entity_poly.entity_id
_entity_poly.type
_entity_poly.pdbx_seq_one_letter_code
_entity_poly.pdbx_strand_id
1 'polypeptide(L)' 'MYCVNCGNLLNENDDACKKCGHPVKNKQNTNNQEVVRHHNVQQEEKVSALIVSIIGIVGWALIVFIPLFMTAQ' A
#
# COMPACT_ATOMS: atom_id res chain seq x y z
N MET A 1 -10.04 1.04 -33.30
CA MET A 1 -9.43 -0.24 -32.85
C MET A 1 -10.39 -0.93 -31.89
N TYR A 2 -10.26 -2.24 -31.60
CA TYR A 2 -11.14 -2.94 -30.66
C TYR A 2 -10.39 -3.39 -29.40
N CYS A 3 -11.09 -3.44 -28.27
CA CYS A 3 -10.52 -3.91 -27.01
C CYS A 3 -10.24 -5.41 -27.06
N VAL A 4 -8.99 -5.80 -26.76
CA VAL A 4 -8.58 -7.22 -26.72
C VAL A 4 -9.27 -8.03 -25.63
N ASN A 5 -9.80 -7.36 -24.60
CA ASN A 5 -10.43 -8.01 -23.45
C ASN A 5 -11.94 -8.21 -23.63
N CYS A 6 -12.65 -7.29 -24.29
CA CYS A 6 -14.12 -7.34 -24.38
C CYS A 6 -14.70 -7.10 -25.78
N GLY A 7 -13.86 -6.85 -26.79
CA GLY A 7 -14.30 -6.59 -28.16
C GLY A 7 -14.98 -5.23 -28.38
N ASN A 8 -15.07 -4.36 -27.36
CA ASN A 8 -15.67 -3.03 -27.53
C ASN A 8 -14.81 -2.12 -28.41
N LEU A 9 -15.45 -1.22 -29.17
CA LEU A 9 -14.75 -0.20 -29.94
C LEU A 9 -13.97 0.74 -29.01
N LEU A 10 -12.70 0.96 -29.32
CA LEU A 10 -11.78 1.86 -28.62
C LEU A 10 -11.45 3.05 -29.51
N ASN A 11 -11.46 4.25 -28.94
CA ASN A 11 -10.97 5.44 -29.62
C ASN A 11 -9.44 5.56 -29.47
N GLU A 12 -8.81 6.24 -30.42
CA GLU A 12 -7.34 6.49 -30.45
C GLU A 12 -6.78 7.29 -29.27
N ASN A 13 -7.67 7.92 -28.49
CA ASN A 13 -7.34 8.71 -27.32
C ASN A 13 -7.80 8.11 -26.00
N ASP A 14 -8.40 6.92 -26.01
CA ASP A 14 -8.84 6.27 -24.77
C ASP A 14 -7.64 5.57 -24.10
N ASP A 15 -7.29 5.99 -22.87
CA ASP A 15 -6.27 5.33 -22.04
C ASP A 15 -6.73 3.98 -21.48
N ALA A 16 -8.04 3.80 -21.36
CA ALA A 16 -8.68 2.57 -20.90
C ALA A 16 -10.02 2.34 -21.60
N CYS A 17 -10.41 1.08 -21.72
CA CYS A 17 -11.69 0.72 -22.30
C CYS A 17 -12.85 1.19 -21.41
N LYS A 18 -13.71 2.09 -21.91
CA LYS A 18 -14.88 2.60 -21.17
C LYS A 18 -15.91 1.53 -20.79
N LYS A 19 -15.87 0.35 -21.43
CA LYS A 19 -16.79 -0.76 -21.15
C LYS A 19 -16.28 -1.73 -20.09
N CYS A 20 -14.99 -2.07 -20.09
CA CYS A 20 -14.43 -3.10 -19.20
C CYS A 20 -13.30 -2.60 -18.30
N GLY A 21 -12.85 -1.35 -18.45
CA GLY A 21 -11.75 -0.77 -17.69
C GLY A 21 -10.36 -1.26 -18.10
N HIS A 22 -10.24 -2.12 -19.12
CA HIS A 22 -8.94 -2.67 -19.51
C HIS A 22 -8.03 -1.57 -20.11
N PRO A 23 -6.78 -1.43 -19.64
CA PRO A 23 -5.87 -0.37 -20.09
C PRO A 23 -5.50 -0.57 -21.56
N VAL A 24 -5.53 0.51 -22.33
CA VAL A 24 -5.15 0.52 -23.74
C VAL A 24 -3.73 1.03 -23.82
N LYS A 25 -2.81 0.19 -24.30
CA LYS A 25 -1.35 0.47 -24.34
C LYS A 25 -0.93 1.60 -25.31
N ASN A 26 -1.84 2.48 -25.73
CA ASN A 26 -1.62 3.43 -26.84
C ASN A 26 -1.47 4.89 -26.41
N LYS A 27 -0.78 5.14 -25.31
CA LYS A 27 -0.17 6.44 -25.02
C LYS A 27 1.22 6.21 -24.46
N GLN A 28 2.22 6.34 -25.33
CA GLN A 28 3.59 6.63 -24.93
C GLN A 28 3.61 8.03 -24.30
N ASN A 29 3.37 8.10 -23.00
CA ASN A 29 3.92 9.17 -22.17
C ASN A 29 4.36 8.54 -20.84
N THR A 30 5.64 8.19 -20.81
CA THR A 30 6.57 8.46 -19.72
C THR A 30 5.92 9.04 -18.45
N ASN A 31 6.06 8.30 -17.36
CA ASN A 31 6.01 8.81 -15.99
C ASN A 31 4.71 9.54 -15.60
N ASN A 32 3.61 8.80 -15.52
CA ASN A 32 2.54 9.06 -14.55
C ASN A 32 1.81 7.75 -14.29
N GLN A 33 2.58 6.77 -13.83
CA GLN A 33 2.03 5.66 -13.07
C GLN A 33 1.58 6.27 -11.73
N GLU A 34 0.33 6.70 -11.65
CA GLU A 34 -0.37 6.81 -10.37
C GLU A 34 -0.46 5.39 -9.80
N VAL A 35 0.64 4.94 -9.20
CA VAL A 35 0.68 3.84 -8.26
C VAL A 35 0.14 4.39 -6.94
N VAL A 36 -1.17 4.63 -6.86
CA VAL A 36 -1.84 4.56 -5.56
C VAL A 36 -1.86 3.08 -5.21
N ARG A 37 -1.13 2.74 -4.14
CA ARG A 37 -0.82 1.40 -3.60
C ARG A 37 0.51 0.81 -4.07
N HIS A 38 1.58 1.48 -3.72
CA HIS A 38 2.58 0.79 -2.91
C HIS A 38 2.78 1.60 -1.64
N HIS A 39 2.28 1.01 -0.54
CA HIS A 39 2.78 1.31 0.79
C HIS A 39 4.32 1.36 0.67
N ASN A 40 4.89 2.49 1.00
CA ASN A 40 6.31 2.60 1.30
C ASN A 40 6.57 1.63 2.46
N VAL A 41 6.87 0.38 2.10
CA VAL A 41 7.70 -0.52 2.88
C VAL A 41 9.02 -0.45 2.16
N GLN A 42 9.78 0.61 2.45
CA GLN A 42 11.21 0.64 2.23
C GLN A 42 11.79 -0.43 3.16
N GLN A 43 11.73 -1.64 2.61
CA GLN A 43 12.69 -2.69 2.82
C GLN A 43 14.07 -2.05 2.60
N GLU A 44 14.68 -1.63 3.70
CA GLU A 44 16.13 -1.67 3.83
C GLU A 44 16.50 -2.62 4.96
N GLU A 45 17.55 -3.36 4.67
CA GLU A 45 17.95 -4.62 5.27
C GLU A 45 18.43 -4.47 6.72
N LYS A 46 18.09 -5.46 7.56
CA LYS A 46 18.71 -5.72 8.86
C LYS A 46 18.70 -4.56 9.86
N VAL A 47 17.61 -3.80 9.97
CA VAL A 47 17.39 -2.96 11.17
C VAL A 47 16.92 -3.86 12.31
N SER A 48 17.91 -4.46 12.98
CA SER A 48 17.91 -5.11 14.29
C SER A 48 16.54 -5.35 14.94
N ALA A 49 16.08 -6.61 14.88
CA ALA A 49 14.90 -7.15 15.56
C ALA A 49 14.87 -6.90 17.09
N LEU A 50 15.95 -6.38 17.68
CA LEU A 50 16.04 -6.06 19.10
C LEU A 50 15.17 -4.85 19.49
N ILE A 51 14.97 -3.86 18.62
CA ILE A 51 14.25 -2.62 18.98
C ILE A 51 12.73 -2.86 19.07
N VAL A 52 12.17 -3.71 18.19
CA VAL A 52 10.75 -4.09 18.22
C VAL A 52 10.40 -4.92 19.45
N SER A 53 11.35 -5.73 19.95
CA SER A 53 11.14 -6.54 21.16
C SER A 53 11.03 -5.67 22.42
N ILE A 54 11.90 -4.67 22.57
CA ILE A 54 11.95 -3.83 23.78
C ILE A 54 10.70 -2.93 23.88
N ILE A 55 10.28 -2.30 22.78
CA ILE A 55 9.09 -1.43 22.78
C ILE A 55 7.83 -2.25 23.11
N GLY A 56 7.73 -3.49 22.63
CA GLY A 56 6.63 -4.40 22.98
C GLY A 56 6.61 -4.76 24.47
N ILE A 57 7.75 -5.10 25.04
CA ILE A 57 7.85 -5.50 26.46
C ILE A 57 7.58 -4.31 27.39
N VAL A 58 8.20 -3.15 27.13
CA VAL A 58 8.02 -1.95 27.97
C VAL A 58 6.59 -1.42 27.85
N GLY A 59 6.02 -1.39 26.64
CA GLY A 59 4.63 -0.97 26.43
C GLY A 59 3.63 -1.90 27.14
N TRP A 60 3.80 -3.22 27.03
CA TRP A 60 2.93 -4.18 27.71
C TRP A 60 3.07 -4.09 29.24
N ALA A 61 4.30 -3.95 29.75
CA ALA A 61 4.55 -3.79 31.17
C ALA A 61 3.86 -2.52 31.72
N LEU A 62 3.96 -1.38 31.05
CA LEU A 62 3.28 -0.16 31.48
C LEU A 62 1.76 -0.32 31.53
N ILE A 63 1.15 -0.96 30.53
CA ILE A 63 -0.30 -1.20 30.50
C ILE A 63 -0.77 -2.03 31.71
N VAL A 64 0.03 -3.00 32.15
CA VAL A 64 -0.33 -3.88 33.28
C VAL A 64 0.05 -3.25 34.63
N PHE A 65 1.22 -2.60 34.73
CA PHE A 65 1.73 -2.05 35.99
C PHE A 65 1.12 -0.70 36.38
N ILE A 66 0.75 0.15 35.41
CA ILE A 66 0.10 1.45 35.69
C ILE A 66 -1.21 1.29 36.50
N PRO A 67 -2.18 0.44 36.10
CA PRO A 67 -3.41 0.27 36.87
C PRO A 67 -3.15 -0.37 38.24
N LEU A 68 -2.17 -1.29 38.34
CA LEU A 68 -1.74 -1.90 39.60
C LEU A 68 -1.21 -0.87 40.61
N PHE A 69 -0.42 0.10 40.14
CA PHE A 69 0.11 1.18 40.96
C PHE A 69 -1.00 2.15 41.41
N MET A 70 -1.98 2.44 40.53
CA MET A 70 -3.12 3.29 40.88
C MET A 70 -4.06 2.66 41.91
N THR A 71 -4.15 1.33 41.96
CA THR A 71 -4.97 0.62 42.95
C THR A 71 -4.29 0.45 44.31
N ALA A 72 -3.00 0.80 44.44
CA ALA A 72 -2.20 0.58 45.64
C ALA A 72 -2.00 1.84 46.52
N GLN A 73 -2.72 2.93 46.24
CA GLN A 73 -2.78 4.18 47.03
C GLN A 73 -4.22 4.46 47.45
#